data_AF-A0A0Q7ZJA7-F1
#
_entry.id   AF-A0A0Q7ZJA7-F1
#
_cell.length_a   1.000
_cell.length_b   1.000
_cell.length_c   1.000
_cell.angle_alpha   90.00
_cell.angle_beta   90.00
_cell.angle_gamma   90.00
#
_symmetry.space_group_name_H-M   'P 1'
#
loop_
_entity.id
_entity.type
_entity.pdbx_description
1 polymer ?
#
loop_
_entity_poly.entity_id
_entity_poly.type
_entity_poly.pdbx_seq_one_letter_code
_entity_poly.pdbx_strand_id
1 'polypeptide(L)'
;MTFTDLPASWGDHPLTPDLLPDVVDLFVSEHDRVCGCLVLLLLDADHRLLQPIVVGDVPLHTGPTGGEEFFEHLAQMVKDDDGHVVVARGRRGGEDLTVDDEDWRAACSRAFGERLVAMFVAAPGVVRRMPPAARAA
;
A
#
# COMPACT_ATOMS: atom_id res chain seq x y z
N MET A 1 13.36 8.61 5.97
CA MET A 1 13.45 7.19 5.62
C MET A 1 13.61 6.43 6.92
N THR A 2 12.71 5.50 7.20
CA THR A 2 12.59 4.71 8.43
C THR A 2 12.85 3.22 8.18
N PHE A 3 13.01 2.78 6.91
CA PHE A 3 13.34 1.37 6.60
C PHE A 3 14.61 0.84 7.29
N THR A 4 15.51 1.74 7.73
CA THR A 4 16.73 1.40 8.46
C THR A 4 16.46 0.83 9.85
N ASP A 5 15.25 0.99 10.36
CA ASP A 5 14.81 0.49 11.67
C ASP A 5 14.35 -0.97 11.60
N LEU A 6 14.28 -1.57 10.40
CA LEU A 6 13.90 -2.96 10.19
C LEU A 6 14.95 -3.93 10.78
N PRO A 7 14.55 -4.92 11.61
CA PRO A 7 15.44 -5.99 12.05
C PRO A 7 15.99 -6.78 10.87
N ALA A 8 17.23 -7.27 10.94
CA ALA A 8 17.82 -8.04 9.83
C ALA A 8 17.00 -9.27 9.39
N SER A 9 16.20 -9.86 10.29
CA SER A 9 15.34 -11.01 10.02
C SER A 9 13.87 -10.65 9.73
N TRP A 10 13.56 -9.38 9.45
CA TRP A 10 12.16 -8.93 9.28
C TRP A 10 11.41 -9.74 8.22
N GLY A 11 12.08 -10.14 7.14
CA GLY A 11 11.50 -10.91 6.03
C GLY A 11 11.13 -12.36 6.39
N ASP A 12 11.66 -12.90 7.49
CA ASP A 12 11.38 -14.26 7.96
C ASP A 12 10.16 -14.32 8.91
N HIS A 13 9.55 -13.18 9.20
CA HIS A 13 8.52 -13.03 10.21
C HIS A 13 7.24 -12.38 9.65
N PRO A 14 6.08 -12.64 10.28
CA PRO A 14 4.86 -11.87 10.01
C PRO A 14 5.09 -10.36 10.13
N LEU A 15 4.54 -9.60 9.20
CA LEU A 15 4.58 -8.14 9.26
C LEU A 15 3.58 -7.62 10.29
N THR A 16 4.08 -7.17 11.42
CA THR A 16 3.27 -6.54 12.46
C THR A 16 2.94 -5.08 12.09
N PRO A 17 1.85 -4.50 12.63
CA PRO A 17 1.43 -3.14 12.28
C PRO A 17 2.48 -2.04 12.45
N ASP A 18 3.44 -2.23 13.36
CA ASP A 18 4.57 -1.35 13.63
C ASP A 18 5.71 -1.46 12.60
N LEU A 19 5.88 -2.62 11.94
CA LEU A 19 6.87 -2.80 10.87
C LEU A 19 6.40 -2.28 9.51
N LEU A 20 5.08 -2.20 9.30
CA LEU A 20 4.51 -1.85 8.00
C LEU A 20 5.00 -0.52 7.41
N PRO A 21 5.11 0.59 8.15
CA PRO A 21 5.61 1.85 7.60
C PRO A 21 7.03 1.70 7.05
N ASP A 22 7.89 0.93 7.73
CA ASP A 22 9.29 0.76 7.38
C ASP A 22 9.47 -0.18 6.18
N VAL A 23 8.65 -1.23 6.10
CA VAL A 23 8.60 -2.10 4.91
C VAL A 23 8.06 -1.34 3.69
N VAL A 24 7.06 -0.47 3.87
CA VAL A 24 6.60 0.41 2.79
C VAL A 24 7.71 1.38 2.39
N ASP A 25 8.42 1.96 3.36
CA ASP A 25 9.52 2.89 3.11
C ASP A 25 10.65 2.24 2.30
N LEU A 26 10.91 0.93 2.51
CA LEU A 26 11.87 0.13 1.77
C LEU A 26 11.50 -0.02 0.28
N PHE A 27 10.22 -0.22 -0.04
CA PHE A 27 9.78 -0.51 -1.41
C PHE A 27 9.33 0.71 -2.21
N VAL A 28 9.08 1.86 -1.56
CA VAL A 28 8.79 3.12 -2.27
C VAL A 28 10.06 3.95 -2.42
N SER A 29 10.63 3.93 -3.62
CA SER A 29 11.86 4.68 -3.94
C SER A 29 11.67 6.21 -3.83
N GLU A 30 12.77 6.96 -3.71
CA GLU A 30 12.71 8.43 -3.74
C GLU A 30 12.11 8.96 -5.05
N HIS A 31 12.40 8.30 -6.17
CA HIS A 31 11.84 8.67 -7.47
C HIS A 31 10.32 8.50 -7.50
N ASP A 32 9.83 7.37 -6.99
CA ASP A 32 8.40 7.04 -6.95
C ASP A 32 7.59 7.96 -6.02
N ARG A 33 8.23 8.48 -4.97
CA ARG A 33 7.66 9.53 -4.10
C ARG A 33 7.47 10.86 -4.82
N VAL A 34 8.03 11.05 -6.01
CA VAL A 34 7.91 12.30 -6.78
C VAL A 34 7.08 12.06 -8.03
N CYS A 35 7.40 11.02 -8.80
CA CYS A 35 6.75 10.71 -10.08
C CYS A 35 5.40 10.01 -9.90
N GLY A 36 5.21 9.34 -8.76
CA GLY A 36 4.01 8.60 -8.44
C GLY A 36 4.17 7.11 -8.68
N CYS A 37 3.79 6.30 -7.69
CA CYS A 37 3.67 4.85 -7.84
C CYS A 37 2.50 4.27 -7.05
N LEU A 38 2.19 3.00 -7.31
CA LEU A 38 1.38 2.15 -6.45
C LEU A 38 2.23 0.93 -6.06
N VAL A 39 2.38 0.68 -4.76
CA VAL A 39 3.03 -0.51 -4.22
C VAL A 39 1.98 -1.41 -3.59
N LEU A 40 2.05 -2.70 -3.90
CA LEU A 40 1.20 -3.75 -3.33
C LEU A 40 2.13 -4.79 -2.70
N LEU A 41 2.05 -4.93 -1.38
CA LEU A 41 2.78 -5.97 -0.65
C LEU A 41 1.82 -7.12 -0.43
N LEU A 42 2.03 -8.22 -1.16
CA LEU A 42 1.22 -9.42 -1.04
C LEU A 42 1.70 -10.23 0.15
N LEU A 43 0.77 -10.58 1.03
CA LEU A 43 1.04 -11.33 2.24
C LEU A 43 0.33 -12.68 2.20
N ASP A 44 0.91 -13.69 2.83
CA ASP A 44 0.22 -14.95 3.09
C ASP A 44 -0.81 -14.81 4.23
N ALA A 45 -1.50 -15.92 4.54
CA ALA A 45 -2.48 -16.00 5.63
C ALA A 45 -1.89 -15.69 7.02
N ASP A 46 -0.57 -15.86 7.20
CA ASP A 46 0.16 -15.55 8.44
C ASP A 46 0.76 -14.13 8.42
N HIS A 47 0.37 -13.29 7.45
CA HIS A 47 0.88 -11.93 7.24
C HIS A 47 2.38 -11.83 6.93
N ARG A 48 3.00 -12.87 6.40
CA ARG A 48 4.39 -12.81 5.91
C ARG A 48 4.43 -12.28 4.49
N LEU A 49 5.44 -11.49 4.17
CA LEU A 49 5.60 -10.94 2.83
C LEU A 49 5.92 -12.07 1.83
N LEU A 50 5.04 -12.27 0.85
CA LEU A 50 5.27 -13.16 -0.28
C LEU A 50 6.04 -12.46 -1.38
N GLN A 51 5.55 -11.31 -1.82
CA GLN A 51 6.22 -10.50 -2.84
C GLN A 51 5.73 -9.05 -2.84
N PRO A 52 6.62 -8.08 -3.15
CA PRO A 52 6.25 -6.72 -3.49
C PRO A 52 5.95 -6.60 -4.99
N ILE A 53 4.89 -5.84 -5.33
CA ILE A 53 4.61 -5.38 -6.69
C ILE A 53 4.70 -3.86 -6.69
N VAL A 54 5.55 -3.29 -7.54
CA VAL A 54 5.70 -1.85 -7.72
C VAL A 54 5.22 -1.46 -9.11
N VAL A 55 4.19 -0.64 -9.17
CA VAL A 55 3.70 -0.01 -10.40
C VAL A 55 4.16 1.44 -10.37
N GLY A 56 5.21 1.75 -11.13
CA GLY A 56 5.73 3.12 -11.29
C GLY A 56 4.86 3.96 -12.22
N ASP A 57 5.18 5.25 -12.29
CA ASP A 57 4.56 6.25 -13.18
C ASP A 57 3.02 6.29 -13.12
N VAL A 58 2.45 5.98 -11.95
CA VAL A 58 1.00 6.05 -11.73
C VAL A 58 0.58 7.52 -11.68
N PRO A 59 -0.30 7.98 -12.59
CA PRO A 59 -0.65 9.40 -12.69
C PRO A 59 -1.16 10.00 -11.39
N LEU A 60 -0.78 11.25 -11.16
CA LEU A 60 -1.19 12.03 -9.99
C LEU A 60 -2.54 12.71 -10.27
N HIS A 61 -3.40 12.82 -9.25
CA HIS A 61 -4.65 13.57 -9.30
C HIS A 61 -5.70 13.04 -10.29
N THR A 62 -5.57 11.79 -10.75
CA THR A 62 -6.56 11.14 -11.61
C THR A 62 -7.43 10.14 -10.85
N GLY A 63 -7.12 9.87 -9.57
CA GLY A 63 -7.69 8.73 -8.86
C GLY A 63 -7.34 7.38 -9.52
N PRO A 64 -7.92 6.28 -9.02
CA PRO A 64 -7.68 4.92 -9.50
C PRO A 64 -8.42 4.55 -10.81
N THR A 65 -8.92 5.55 -11.55
CA THR A 65 -9.81 5.31 -12.71
C THR A 65 -9.10 4.56 -13.84
N GLY A 66 -9.75 3.52 -14.37
CA GLY A 66 -9.22 2.71 -15.48
C GLY A 66 -8.35 1.52 -15.03
N GLY A 67 -8.21 1.31 -13.72
CA GLY A 67 -7.50 0.16 -13.11
C GLY A 67 -8.42 -0.81 -12.37
N GLU A 68 -9.75 -0.66 -12.47
CA GLU A 68 -10.71 -1.44 -11.68
C GLU A 68 -10.59 -2.94 -11.94
N GLU A 69 -10.53 -3.36 -13.20
CA GLU A 69 -10.38 -4.78 -13.58
C GLU A 69 -9.07 -5.38 -13.05
N PHE A 70 -7.98 -4.60 -13.03
CA PHE A 70 -6.71 -5.03 -12.44
C PHE A 70 -6.86 -5.26 -10.93
N PHE A 71 -7.49 -4.33 -10.21
CA PHE A 71 -7.74 -4.48 -8.78
C PHE A 71 -8.66 -5.65 -8.45
N GLU A 72 -9.69 -5.89 -9.27
CA GLU A 72 -10.62 -7.02 -9.10
C GLU A 72 -9.90 -8.36 -9.29
N HIS A 73 -9.11 -8.52 -10.36
CA HIS A 73 -8.33 -9.73 -10.58
C HIS A 73 -7.29 -9.95 -9.48
N LEU A 74 -6.60 -8.89 -9.05
CA LEU A 74 -5.63 -8.98 -7.97
C LEU A 74 -6.29 -9.35 -6.64
N ALA A 75 -7.44 -8.75 -6.32
CA ALA A 75 -8.20 -9.08 -5.12
C ALA A 75 -8.70 -10.52 -5.13
N GLN A 76 -9.13 -11.03 -6.29
CA GLN A 76 -9.53 -12.42 -6.45
C GLN A 76 -8.35 -13.37 -6.22
N MET A 77 -7.17 -13.08 -6.77
CA MET A 77 -5.95 -13.85 -6.53
C MET A 77 -5.56 -13.86 -5.04
N VAL A 78 -5.53 -12.69 -4.40
CA VAL A 78 -5.25 -12.58 -2.94
C VAL A 78 -6.26 -13.39 -2.13
N LYS A 79 -7.53 -13.42 -2.56
CA LYS A 79 -8.58 -14.20 -1.89
C LYS A 79 -8.41 -15.70 -2.07
N ASP A 80 -8.07 -16.16 -3.27
CA ASP A 80 -7.93 -17.59 -3.59
C ASP A 80 -6.75 -18.23 -2.84
N ASP A 81 -5.71 -17.45 -2.56
CA ASP A 81 -4.53 -17.88 -1.77
C ASP A 81 -4.69 -17.65 -0.26
N ASP A 82 -5.88 -17.24 0.20
CA ASP A 82 -6.17 -16.79 1.57
C ASP A 82 -5.21 -15.72 2.10
N GLY A 83 -4.67 -14.91 1.19
CA GLY A 83 -3.70 -13.89 1.48
C GLY A 83 -4.30 -12.56 1.95
N HIS A 84 -3.39 -11.63 2.19
CA HIS A 84 -3.69 -10.26 2.59
C HIS A 84 -2.85 -9.28 1.78
N VAL A 85 -3.19 -7.99 1.81
CA VAL A 85 -2.44 -6.96 1.10
C VAL A 85 -2.23 -5.70 1.93
N VAL A 86 -1.03 -5.12 1.79
CA VAL A 86 -0.73 -3.75 2.20
C VAL A 86 -0.50 -2.93 0.94
N VAL A 87 -1.10 -1.74 0.88
CA VAL A 87 -1.01 -0.87 -0.30
C VAL A 87 -0.28 0.41 0.08
N ALA A 88 0.56 0.95 -0.80
CA ALA A 88 1.12 2.28 -0.65
C ALA A 88 1.02 3.10 -1.94
N ARG A 89 0.63 4.37 -1.81
CA ARG A 89 0.68 5.36 -2.90
C ARG A 89 1.93 6.20 -2.73
N GLY A 90 2.89 6.05 -3.63
CA GLY A 90 3.98 7.02 -3.78
C GLY A 90 3.44 8.25 -4.47
N ARG A 91 3.63 9.46 -3.93
CA ARG A 91 3.25 10.71 -4.62
C ARG A 91 3.99 11.93 -4.06
N ARG A 92 4.18 12.94 -4.92
CA ARG A 92 4.73 14.23 -4.49
C ARG A 92 3.83 14.91 -3.45
N GLY A 93 4.42 15.85 -2.70
CA GLY A 93 3.73 16.64 -1.67
C GLY A 93 4.37 16.44 -0.30
N GLY A 94 3.59 16.72 0.74
CA GLY A 94 4.00 16.54 2.13
C GLY A 94 3.15 15.50 2.86
N GLU A 95 3.14 15.61 4.19
CA GLU A 95 2.45 14.69 5.10
C GLU A 95 0.92 14.78 5.03
N ASP A 96 0.37 15.88 4.51
CA ASP A 96 -1.07 16.09 4.44
C ASP A 96 -1.74 15.11 3.47
N LEU A 97 -2.80 14.47 3.95
CA LEU A 97 -3.65 13.59 3.14
C LEU A 97 -4.55 14.42 2.23
N THR A 98 -4.70 13.98 1.00
CA THR A 98 -5.44 14.66 -0.06
C THR A 98 -6.70 13.88 -0.44
N VAL A 99 -7.58 14.50 -1.22
CA VAL A 99 -8.76 13.83 -1.78
C VAL A 99 -8.35 12.66 -2.68
N ASP A 100 -7.27 12.79 -3.46
CA ASP A 100 -6.75 11.71 -4.31
C ASP A 100 -6.36 10.49 -3.45
N ASP A 101 -5.71 10.70 -2.29
CA ASP A 101 -5.35 9.59 -1.39
C ASP A 101 -6.60 8.86 -0.86
N GLU A 102 -7.67 9.61 -0.57
CA GLU A 102 -8.93 9.06 -0.11
C GLU A 102 -9.66 8.28 -1.22
N ASP A 103 -9.60 8.75 -2.47
CA ASP A 103 -10.16 8.04 -3.62
C ASP A 103 -9.43 6.70 -3.85
N TRP A 104 -8.10 6.69 -3.77
CA TRP A 104 -7.29 5.47 -3.80
C TRP A 104 -7.62 4.54 -2.63
N ARG A 105 -7.79 5.08 -1.42
CA ARG A 105 -8.17 4.30 -0.23
C ARG A 105 -9.54 3.67 -0.38
N ALA A 106 -10.52 4.40 -0.91
CA ALA A 106 -11.85 3.89 -1.16
C ALA A 106 -11.84 2.76 -2.20
N ALA A 107 -11.08 2.91 -3.29
CA ALA A 107 -10.95 1.86 -4.30
C ALA A 107 -10.27 0.60 -3.75
N CYS A 108 -9.16 0.74 -3.02
CA CYS A 108 -8.48 -0.40 -2.40
C CYS A 108 -9.38 -1.11 -1.38
N SER A 109 -10.11 -0.34 -0.56
CA SER A 109 -11.04 -0.89 0.43
C SER A 109 -12.19 -1.65 -0.25
N ARG A 110 -12.71 -1.15 -1.38
CA ARG A 110 -13.74 -1.83 -2.16
C ARG A 110 -13.23 -3.12 -2.80
N ALA A 111 -12.01 -3.11 -3.35
CA ALA A 111 -11.44 -4.26 -4.02
C ALA A 111 -11.06 -5.39 -3.03
N PHE A 112 -10.33 -5.06 -1.97
CA PHE A 112 -9.74 -6.06 -1.07
C PHE A 112 -10.55 -6.32 0.20
N GLY A 113 -11.47 -5.42 0.57
CA GLY A 113 -12.30 -5.56 1.78
C GLY A 113 -11.45 -5.79 3.03
N GLU A 114 -11.79 -6.84 3.78
CA GLU A 114 -11.12 -7.24 5.02
C GLU A 114 -9.67 -7.72 4.81
N ARG A 115 -9.29 -8.04 3.56
CA ARG A 115 -7.92 -8.45 3.22
C ARG A 115 -6.96 -7.27 3.07
N LEU A 116 -7.47 -6.03 3.03
CA LEU A 116 -6.66 -4.82 3.09
C LEU A 116 -6.20 -4.57 4.53
N VAL A 117 -4.95 -4.88 4.84
CA VAL A 117 -4.37 -4.70 6.19
C VAL A 117 -4.18 -3.22 6.52
N ALA A 118 -3.62 -2.49 5.54
CA ALA A 118 -3.36 -1.06 5.66
C ALA A 118 -3.14 -0.45 4.28
N MET A 119 -3.42 0.85 4.19
CA MET A 119 -2.95 1.68 3.10
C MET A 119 -2.04 2.79 3.63
N PHE A 120 -1.00 3.11 2.86
CA PHE A 120 -0.04 4.16 3.18
C PHE A 120 0.07 5.18 2.04
N VAL A 121 0.47 6.39 2.40
CA VAL A 121 0.95 7.41 1.47
C VAL A 121 2.42 7.63 1.74
N ALA A 122 3.24 7.49 0.71
CA ALA A 122 4.67 7.72 0.76
C ALA A 122 5.01 8.97 -0.06
N ALA A 123 5.36 10.04 0.63
CA ALA A 123 5.83 11.29 0.04
C ALA A 123 7.31 11.51 0.41
N PRO A 124 8.01 12.50 -0.16
CA PRO A 124 9.40 12.79 0.21
C PRO A 124 9.52 13.00 1.72
N GLY A 125 10.36 12.18 2.37
CA GLY A 125 10.64 12.26 3.80
C GLY A 125 9.57 11.66 4.74
N VAL A 126 8.42 11.19 4.25
CA VAL A 126 7.33 10.69 5.11
C VAL A 126 6.62 9.48 4.51
N VAL A 127 6.32 8.50 5.38
CA VAL A 127 5.38 7.41 5.11
C VAL A 127 4.25 7.52 6.13
N ARG A 128 3.04 7.76 5.67
CA ARG A 128 1.87 8.00 6.53
C ARG A 128 0.82 6.92 6.31
N ARG A 129 0.39 6.28 7.39
CA ARG A 129 -0.74 5.35 7.34
C ARG A 129 -2.05 6.12 7.11
N MET A 130 -2.86 5.66 6.16
CA MET A 130 -4.22 6.14 5.99
C MET A 130 -5.08 5.70 7.18
N PRO A 131 -5.99 6.55 7.68
CA PRO A 131 -7.01 6.11 8.62
C PRO A 131 -7.81 4.93 8.04
N PRO A 132 -8.32 4.01 8.88
CA PRO A 132 -9.20 2.96 8.40
C PRO A 132 -10.44 3.57 7.72
N ALA A 133 -10.94 2.88 6.69
CA ALA A 133 -12.20 3.25 6.06
C ALA A 133 -13.29 3.39 7.13
N ALA A 134 -14.08 4.47 7.08
CA ALA A 134 -15.30 4.51 7.86
C ALA A 134 -16.16 3.29 7.47
N ARG A 135 -16.58 2.49 8.44
CA ARG A 135 -17.53 1.39 8.17
C ARG A 135 -18.78 2.03 7.57
N ALA A 136 -19.17 1.57 6.38
CA ALA A 136 -20.50 1.86 5.87
C ALA A 136 -21.50 1.30 6.89
N ALA A 137 -22.37 2.18 7.39
CA ALA A 137 -23.43 1.84 8.34
C ALA A 137 -24.55 1.04 7.68
#